data_AF-A0A850LTF2-F1
#
_entry.id   AF-A0A850LTF2-F1
#
_cell.length_a   1.000
_cell.length_b   1.000
_cell.length_c   1.000
_cell.angle_alpha   90.00
_cell.angle_beta   90.00
_cell.angle_gamma   90.00
#
_symmetry.space_group_name_H-M   'P 1'
#
loop_
_entity.id
_entity.type
_entity.pdbx_description
1 polymer ?
#
loop_
_entity_poly.entity_id
_entity_poly.type
_entity_poly.pdbx_seq_one_letter_code
_entity_poly.pdbx_strand_id
1 'polypeptide(L)'
;MSDLKQRNRKFIWNDINATRIIVATIGVILGIAGFNHGFFEALQGNKPTGGLFILAIGEANRMWLYGTEGAFTLIPHFLITGIFAMSISIFIIIWSVGFVHKKHGTSIFLLLFIVLFLVGGGIAQILFFLPTWAYATRINKPLNWWKRILPEGIRKTLA
;
A
#
# COMPACT_ATOMS: atom_id res chain seq x y z
N MET A 1 -10.06 -42.30 2.51
CA MET A 1 -9.73 -41.31 1.46
C MET A 1 -10.35 -39.93 1.70
N SER A 2 -11.59 -39.83 2.21
CA SER A 2 -12.31 -38.56 2.50
C SER A 2 -11.69 -37.76 3.65
N ASP A 3 -11.25 -38.45 4.70
CA ASP A 3 -10.77 -37.84 5.94
C ASP A 3 -9.42 -37.11 5.78
N LEU A 4 -8.50 -37.67 4.96
CA LEU A 4 -7.26 -37.00 4.57
C LEU A 4 -7.50 -35.73 3.75
N LYS A 5 -8.53 -35.73 2.89
CA LYS A 5 -8.92 -34.57 2.06
C LYS A 5 -9.57 -33.47 2.92
N GLN A 6 -10.26 -33.86 3.99
CA GLN A 6 -10.88 -32.95 4.94
C GLN A 6 -9.84 -32.38 5.93
N ARG A 7 -8.88 -33.19 6.37
CA ARG A 7 -7.73 -32.79 7.19
C ARG A 7 -6.79 -31.83 6.43
N ASN A 8 -6.50 -32.10 5.15
CA ASN A 8 -5.74 -31.17 4.29
C ASN A 8 -6.48 -29.86 4.04
N ARG A 9 -7.81 -29.89 3.82
CA ARG A 9 -8.58 -28.63 3.73
C ARG A 9 -8.52 -27.84 5.02
N LYS A 10 -8.69 -28.47 6.19
CA LYS A 10 -8.62 -27.77 7.50
C LYS A 10 -7.25 -27.15 7.76
N PHE A 11 -6.16 -27.81 7.33
CA PHE A 11 -4.79 -27.30 7.43
C PHE A 11 -4.57 -26.04 6.57
N ILE A 12 -5.11 -26.02 5.35
CA ILE A 12 -4.99 -24.88 4.41
C ILE A 12 -5.67 -23.61 4.96
N TRP A 13 -6.78 -23.75 5.68
CA TRP A 13 -7.54 -22.60 6.20
C TRP A 13 -7.15 -22.16 7.62
N ASN A 14 -6.52 -23.03 8.43
CA ASN A 14 -6.10 -22.71 9.79
C ASN A 14 -4.89 -21.75 9.87
N ASP A 15 -4.11 -21.62 8.79
CA ASP A 15 -2.91 -20.76 8.72
C ASP A 15 -3.12 -19.45 7.93
N ILE A 16 -4.37 -19.13 7.59
CA ILE A 16 -4.69 -17.86 6.92
C ILE A 16 -4.74 -16.74 7.96
N ASN A 17 -3.64 -15.99 8.04
CA ASN A 17 -3.62 -14.77 8.80
C ASN A 17 -4.42 -13.68 8.04
N ALA A 18 -5.67 -13.43 8.46
CA ALA A 18 -6.53 -12.41 7.85
C ALA A 18 -5.87 -11.02 7.83
N THR A 19 -5.15 -10.64 8.90
CA THR A 19 -4.39 -9.38 8.93
C THR A 19 -3.35 -9.34 7.82
N ARG A 20 -2.61 -10.43 7.62
CA ARG A 20 -1.61 -10.53 6.54
C ARG A 20 -2.26 -10.39 5.16
N ILE A 21 -3.39 -11.06 4.92
CA ILE A 21 -4.09 -10.97 3.62
C ILE A 21 -4.56 -9.54 3.39
N ILE A 22 -5.23 -8.92 4.36
CA ILE A 22 -5.72 -7.54 4.22
C ILE A 22 -4.57 -6.58 3.92
N VAL A 23 -3.47 -6.67 4.68
CA VAL A 23 -2.29 -5.82 4.46
C VAL A 23 -1.67 -6.07 3.08
N ALA A 24 -1.56 -7.33 2.65
CA ALA A 24 -1.02 -7.67 1.34
C ALA A 24 -1.91 -7.13 0.21
N THR A 25 -3.24 -7.28 0.32
CA THR A 25 -4.22 -6.79 -0.65
C THR A 25 -4.17 -5.27 -0.75
N ILE A 26 -4.20 -4.56 0.39
CA ILE A 26 -4.11 -3.09 0.38
C ILE A 26 -2.75 -2.65 -0.16
N GLY A 27 -1.66 -3.30 0.24
CA GLY A 27 -0.31 -3.03 -0.28
C GLY A 27 -0.23 -3.18 -1.80
N VAL A 28 -0.86 -4.20 -2.38
CA VAL A 28 -0.95 -4.40 -3.83
C VAL A 28 -1.78 -3.29 -4.49
N ILE A 29 -2.95 -2.96 -3.94
CA ILE A 29 -3.81 -1.88 -4.46
C ILE A 29 -3.06 -0.55 -4.49
N LEU A 30 -2.40 -0.19 -3.39
CA LEU A 30 -1.63 1.04 -3.29
C LEU A 30 -0.38 1.01 -4.18
N GLY A 31 0.27 -0.15 -4.32
CA GLY A 31 1.37 -0.32 -5.27
C GLY A 31 0.94 -0.06 -6.71
N ILE A 32 -0.21 -0.62 -7.13
CA ILE A 32 -0.80 -0.36 -8.46
C ILE A 32 -1.15 1.12 -8.62
N ALA A 33 -1.74 1.75 -7.60
CA ALA A 33 -2.05 3.18 -7.63
C ALA A 33 -0.77 4.03 -7.80
N GLY A 34 0.29 3.75 -7.05
CA GLY A 34 1.58 4.43 -7.20
C GLY A 34 2.24 4.17 -8.56
N PHE A 35 2.03 2.99 -9.15
CA PHE A 35 2.52 2.68 -10.49
C PHE A 35 1.80 3.51 -11.53
N ASN A 36 0.48 3.67 -11.40
CA ASN A 36 -0.33 4.53 -12.27
C ASN A 36 0.14 5.99 -12.21
N HIS A 37 0.43 6.50 -11.01
CA HIS A 37 1.07 7.81 -10.84
C HIS A 37 2.39 7.89 -11.61
N GLY A 38 3.30 6.95 -11.39
CA GLY A 38 4.60 6.94 -12.06
C GLY A 38 4.49 6.83 -13.58
N PHE A 39 3.51 6.09 -14.09
CA PHE A 39 3.23 5.99 -15.52
C PHE A 39 2.81 7.34 -16.10
N PHE A 40 1.85 8.03 -15.49
CA PHE A 40 1.42 9.35 -15.98
C PHE A 40 2.49 10.43 -15.81
N GLU A 41 3.28 10.38 -14.73
CA GLU A 41 4.45 11.26 -14.57
C GLU A 41 5.47 11.03 -15.69
N ALA A 42 5.78 9.77 -16.01
CA ALA A 42 6.71 9.44 -17.09
C ALA A 42 6.20 9.88 -18.47
N LEU A 43 4.89 9.81 -18.73
CA LEU A 43 4.27 10.28 -19.98
C LEU A 43 4.40 11.79 -20.18
N GLN A 44 4.62 12.58 -19.14
CA GLN A 44 4.90 14.02 -19.29
C GLN A 44 6.30 14.28 -19.90
N GLY A 45 7.15 13.24 -19.93
CA GLY A 45 8.39 13.19 -20.67
C GLY A 45 9.56 13.85 -19.95
N ASN A 46 10.62 14.12 -20.72
CA ASN A 46 11.88 14.62 -20.19
C ASN A 46 11.81 16.12 -19.87
N LYS A 47 10.99 16.50 -18.88
CA LYS A 47 10.72 17.90 -18.49
C LYS A 47 10.98 18.11 -17.00
N PRO A 48 11.44 19.31 -16.60
CA PRO A 48 11.59 19.66 -15.20
C PRO A 48 10.21 19.70 -14.52
N THR A 49 10.17 19.36 -13.23
CA THR A 49 8.98 19.62 -12.42
C THR A 49 8.93 21.12 -12.06
N GLY A 50 7.73 21.70 -12.04
CA GLY A 50 7.55 23.11 -11.67
C GLY A 50 7.67 23.39 -10.16
N GLY A 51 8.02 22.38 -9.36
CA GLY A 51 8.08 22.42 -7.91
C GLY A 51 8.10 21.01 -7.29
N LEU A 52 7.99 20.95 -5.96
CA LEU A 52 7.92 19.68 -5.21
C LEU A 52 6.52 19.04 -5.27
N PHE A 53 5.48 19.87 -5.37
CA PHE A 53 4.12 19.42 -5.61
C PHE A 53 3.85 19.46 -7.10
N ILE A 54 3.42 18.32 -7.65
CA ILE A 54 3.20 18.14 -9.08
C ILE A 54 1.82 17.55 -9.34
N LEU A 55 1.34 17.75 -10.56
CA LEU A 55 0.20 17.02 -11.11
C LEU A 55 0.75 15.84 -11.88
N ALA A 56 0.46 14.62 -11.41
CA ALA A 56 0.96 13.39 -12.01
C ALA A 56 0.39 13.16 -13.42
N ILE A 57 -0.88 13.56 -13.63
CA ILE A 57 -1.54 13.48 -14.92
C ILE A 57 -1.44 14.83 -15.61
N GLY A 58 -0.63 14.91 -16.67
CA GLY A 58 -0.49 16.10 -17.50
C GLY A 58 -1.73 16.40 -18.33
N GLU A 59 -1.86 17.64 -18.83
CA GLU A 59 -3.04 18.09 -19.58
C GLU A 59 -3.36 17.26 -20.81
N ALA A 60 -2.36 16.67 -21.46
CA ALA A 60 -2.54 15.82 -22.63
C ALA A 60 -3.19 14.46 -22.31
N ASN A 61 -3.14 14.02 -21.05
CA ASN A 61 -3.58 12.69 -20.61
C ASN A 61 -4.76 12.73 -19.63
N ARG A 62 -5.22 13.92 -19.22
CA ARG A 62 -6.36 14.05 -18.29
C ARG A 62 -7.66 13.64 -18.98
N MET A 63 -8.48 12.86 -18.28
CA MET A 63 -9.77 12.37 -18.81
C MET A 63 -10.90 13.40 -18.64
N TRP A 64 -10.73 14.38 -17.76
CA TRP A 64 -11.62 15.53 -17.58
C TRP A 64 -10.82 16.73 -17.06
N LEU A 65 -11.45 17.91 -17.01
CA LEU A 65 -10.78 19.19 -16.69
C LEU A 65 -9.95 19.14 -15.40
N TYR A 66 -10.51 18.54 -14.35
CA TYR A 66 -9.90 18.35 -13.02
C TYR A 66 -9.32 16.94 -12.81
N GLY A 67 -9.15 16.17 -13.88
CA GLY A 67 -8.68 14.78 -13.84
C GLY A 67 -7.17 14.70 -13.66
N THR A 68 -6.64 15.55 -12.78
CA THR A 68 -5.22 15.68 -12.47
C THR A 68 -5.01 15.24 -11.03
N GLU A 69 -4.12 14.28 -10.80
CA GLU A 69 -3.87 13.78 -9.46
C GLU A 69 -2.62 14.42 -8.86
N GLY A 70 -2.72 14.89 -7.61
CA GLY A 70 -1.59 15.51 -6.91
C GLY A 70 -0.57 14.49 -6.43
N ALA A 71 0.70 14.77 -6.65
CA ALA A 71 1.83 13.99 -6.15
C ALA A 71 2.91 14.91 -5.58
N PHE A 72 3.75 14.32 -4.71
CA PHE A 72 4.92 14.99 -4.14
C PHE A 72 6.17 14.28 -4.64
N THR A 73 7.19 15.05 -5.03
CA THR A 73 8.47 14.49 -5.44
C THR A 73 9.63 15.40 -5.07
N LEU A 74 10.73 14.81 -4.61
CA LEU A 74 12.00 15.51 -4.41
C LEU A 74 12.84 15.57 -5.69
N ILE A 75 12.46 14.81 -6.73
CA ILE A 75 13.18 14.71 -7.99
C ILE A 75 12.61 15.78 -8.94
N PRO A 76 13.40 16.77 -9.38
CA PRO A 76 12.89 17.90 -10.14
C PRO A 76 12.64 17.56 -11.63
N HIS A 77 12.22 16.33 -11.94
CA HIS A 77 12.17 15.84 -13.32
C HIS A 77 11.13 14.73 -13.56
N PHE A 78 10.12 14.98 -14.41
CA PHE A 78 8.93 14.12 -14.62
C PHE A 78 9.26 12.68 -15.04
N LEU A 79 10.09 12.49 -16.07
CA LEU A 79 10.46 11.15 -16.52
C LEU A 79 11.15 10.32 -15.43
N ILE A 80 12.05 10.96 -14.68
CA ILE A 80 12.84 10.28 -13.65
C ILE A 80 11.94 9.93 -12.47
N THR A 81 11.16 10.89 -11.95
CA THR A 81 10.19 10.63 -10.87
C THR A 81 9.24 9.48 -11.24
N GLY A 82 8.74 9.46 -12.48
CA GLY A 82 7.84 8.40 -12.94
C GLY A 82 8.47 7.01 -12.94
N ILE A 83 9.70 6.87 -13.42
CA ILE A 83 10.45 5.60 -13.41
C ILE A 83 10.70 5.12 -11.97
N PHE A 84 11.09 6.03 -11.07
CA PHE A 84 11.29 5.70 -9.66
C PHE A 84 9.99 5.28 -8.99
N ALA A 85 8.89 6.02 -9.17
CA ALA A 85 7.57 5.67 -8.65
C ALA A 85 7.12 4.28 -9.12
N MET A 86 7.20 3.99 -10.43
CA MET A 86 6.86 2.66 -10.96
C MET A 86 7.72 1.55 -10.36
N SER A 87 9.03 1.78 -10.24
CA SER A 87 9.97 0.79 -9.70
C SER A 87 9.67 0.49 -8.23
N ILE A 88 9.52 1.52 -7.41
CA ILE A 88 9.21 1.37 -5.98
C ILE A 88 7.83 0.72 -5.77
N SER A 89 6.85 1.05 -6.61
CA SER A 89 5.55 0.38 -6.62
C SER A 89 5.63 -1.13 -6.85
N ILE A 90 6.46 -1.57 -7.80
CA ILE A 90 6.70 -3.01 -8.01
C ILE A 90 7.33 -3.64 -6.77
N PHE A 91 8.33 -2.98 -6.16
CA PHE A 91 8.92 -3.44 -4.91
C PHE A 91 7.89 -3.56 -3.79
N ILE A 92 6.97 -2.59 -3.65
CA ILE A 92 5.86 -2.64 -2.69
C ILE A 92 4.98 -3.86 -2.94
N ILE A 93 4.58 -4.13 -4.18
CA ILE A 93 3.73 -5.28 -4.51
C ILE A 93 4.41 -6.59 -4.09
N ILE A 94 5.66 -6.77 -4.50
CA ILE A 94 6.45 -7.96 -4.16
C ILE A 94 6.61 -8.08 -2.64
N TRP A 95 6.92 -6.98 -1.96
CA TRP A 95 7.13 -6.96 -0.51
C TRP A 95 5.86 -7.28 0.27
N SER A 96 4.73 -6.73 -0.16
CA SER A 96 3.41 -6.91 0.45
C SER A 96 2.99 -8.37 0.45
N VAL A 97 3.18 -9.07 -0.68
CA VAL A 97 2.81 -10.49 -0.84
C VAL A 97 3.81 -11.41 -0.12
N GLY A 98 5.11 -11.19 -0.35
CA GLY A 98 6.16 -12.12 0.06
C GLY A 98 6.67 -11.94 1.49
N PHE A 99 6.76 -10.69 1.98
CA PHE A 99 7.70 -10.38 3.07
C PHE A 99 7.11 -9.60 4.24
N VAL A 100 5.88 -9.08 4.14
CA VAL A 100 5.28 -8.23 5.19
C VAL A 100 5.15 -8.89 6.57
N HIS A 101 5.08 -10.22 6.62
CA HIS A 101 4.96 -11.01 7.85
C HIS A 101 6.32 -11.33 8.52
N LYS A 102 7.44 -11.00 7.88
CA LYS A 102 8.79 -11.26 8.41
C LYS A 102 9.13 -10.30 9.55
N LYS A 103 10.20 -10.59 10.30
CA LYS A 103 10.64 -9.82 11.49
C LYS A 103 10.69 -8.29 11.28
N HIS A 104 11.20 -7.86 10.12
CA HIS A 104 11.28 -6.44 9.73
C HIS A 104 10.31 -6.07 8.60
N GLY A 105 9.37 -6.96 8.27
CA GLY A 105 8.47 -6.83 7.12
C GLY A 105 7.64 -5.56 7.17
N THR A 106 7.06 -5.24 8.33
CA THR A 106 6.25 -4.03 8.53
C THR A 106 7.06 -2.74 8.46
N SER A 107 8.28 -2.71 8.97
CA SER A 107 9.15 -1.52 8.92
C SER A 107 9.61 -1.22 7.50
N ILE A 108 10.00 -2.25 6.74
CA ILE A 108 10.39 -2.11 5.34
C ILE A 108 9.18 -1.71 4.49
N PHE A 109 8.01 -2.26 4.77
CA PHE A 109 6.75 -1.85 4.13
C PHE A 109 6.50 -0.35 4.31
N LEU A 110 6.62 0.18 5.54
CA LEU A 110 6.50 1.63 5.78
C LEU A 110 7.55 2.43 5.01
N LEU A 111 8.81 1.99 5.07
CA LEU A 111 9.91 2.67 4.39
C LEU A 111 9.65 2.77 2.87
N LEU A 112 9.19 1.69 2.25
CA LEU A 112 8.85 1.67 0.83
C LEU A 112 7.75 2.69 0.50
N PHE A 113 6.71 2.82 1.33
CA PHE A 113 5.66 3.83 1.12
C PHE A 113 6.14 5.26 1.35
N ILE A 114 7.04 5.48 2.32
CA ILE A 114 7.68 6.79 2.51
C ILE A 114 8.49 7.14 1.26
N VAL A 115 9.30 6.21 0.75
CA VAL A 115 10.09 6.43 -0.46
C VAL A 115 9.16 6.69 -1.65
N LEU A 116 8.10 5.89 -1.83
CA LEU A 116 7.11 6.08 -2.89
C LEU A 116 6.48 7.48 -2.82
N PHE A 117 6.14 7.96 -1.63
CA PHE A 117 5.62 9.32 -1.43
C PHE A 117 6.62 10.41 -1.80
N LEU A 118 7.92 10.20 -1.54
CA LEU A 118 8.97 11.18 -1.84
C LEU A 118 9.37 11.22 -3.33
N VAL A 119 8.93 10.26 -4.12
CA VAL A 119 9.31 10.12 -5.55
C VAL A 119 8.12 10.07 -6.50
N GLY A 120 6.94 10.59 -6.10
CA GLY A 120 5.82 10.78 -7.04
C GLY A 120 4.63 9.81 -6.90
N GLY A 121 4.55 8.94 -5.89
CA GLY A 121 3.47 7.95 -5.80
C GLY A 121 2.08 8.47 -5.39
N GLY A 122 1.83 9.78 -5.50
CA GLY A 122 0.56 10.41 -5.14
C GLY A 122 0.46 10.86 -3.67
N ILE A 123 -0.34 11.89 -3.41
CA ILE A 123 -0.52 12.44 -2.05
C ILE A 123 -1.56 11.66 -1.23
N ALA A 124 -2.59 11.12 -1.90
CA ALA A 124 -3.69 10.43 -1.24
C ALA A 124 -3.25 9.15 -0.53
N GLN A 125 -2.15 8.51 -0.97
CA GLN A 125 -1.65 7.28 -0.37
C GLN A 125 -1.31 7.43 1.12
N ILE A 126 -0.96 8.63 1.61
CA ILE A 126 -0.67 8.88 3.04
C ILE A 126 -1.82 8.44 3.92
N LEU A 127 -3.05 8.74 3.49
CA LEU A 127 -4.26 8.40 4.22
C LEU A 127 -4.49 6.88 4.32
N PHE A 128 -3.96 6.12 3.36
CA PHE A 128 -4.18 4.67 3.27
C PHE A 128 -3.01 3.85 3.83
N PHE A 129 -1.76 4.22 3.55
CA PHE A 129 -0.63 3.41 3.97
C PHE A 129 -0.38 3.52 5.48
N LEU A 130 -0.70 4.65 6.12
CA LEU A 130 -0.51 4.83 7.57
C LEU A 130 -1.39 3.87 8.40
N PRO A 131 -2.73 3.79 8.18
CA PRO A 131 -3.56 2.77 8.81
C PRO A 131 -3.14 1.34 8.45
N THR A 132 -2.78 1.11 7.18
CA THR A 132 -2.36 -0.22 6.71
C THR A 132 -1.08 -0.70 7.40
N TRP A 133 -0.10 0.18 7.55
CA TRP A 133 1.11 -0.08 8.31
C TRP A 133 0.81 -0.35 9.78
N ALA A 134 -0.02 0.50 10.41
CA ALA A 134 -0.41 0.31 11.81
C ALA A 134 -1.07 -1.07 12.00
N TYR A 135 -1.94 -1.47 11.07
CA TYR A 135 -2.55 -2.79 11.06
C TYR A 135 -1.53 -3.92 10.83
N ALA A 136 -0.55 -3.70 9.95
CA ALA A 136 0.54 -4.65 9.71
C ALA A 136 1.39 -4.95 10.96
N THR A 137 1.53 -3.99 11.90
CA THR A 137 2.27 -4.25 13.16
C THR A 137 1.60 -5.28 14.08
N ARG A 138 0.34 -5.63 13.78
CA ARG A 138 -0.49 -6.60 14.49
C ARG A 138 -0.50 -7.98 13.85
N ILE A 139 0.20 -8.19 12.73
CA ILE A 139 0.35 -9.52 12.12
C ILE A 139 0.91 -10.49 13.18
N ASN A 140 0.30 -11.68 13.25
CA ASN A 140 0.59 -12.75 14.22
C ASN A 140 0.45 -12.38 15.70
N LYS A 141 -0.21 -11.27 16.05
CA LYS A 141 -0.49 -10.88 17.44
C LYS A 141 -1.97 -11.08 17.79
N PRO A 142 -2.29 -11.49 19.02
CA PRO A 142 -3.69 -11.64 19.43
C PRO A 142 -4.41 -10.28 19.40
N LEU A 143 -5.65 -10.28 18.91
CA LEU A 143 -6.56 -9.12 18.84
C LEU A 143 -7.13 -8.71 20.21
N ASN A 144 -6.47 -9.11 21.32
CA ASN A 144 -6.93 -8.84 22.67
C ASN A 144 -6.88 -7.35 23.07
N TRP A 145 -6.30 -6.49 22.24
CA TRP A 145 -6.18 -5.06 22.51
C TRP A 145 -7.55 -4.37 22.61
N TRP A 146 -8.50 -4.73 21.76
CA TRP A 146 -9.87 -4.22 21.80
C TRP A 146 -10.58 -4.57 23.12
N LYS A 147 -10.26 -5.72 23.73
CA LYS A 147 -10.79 -6.12 25.05
C LYS A 147 -10.32 -5.22 26.20
N ARG A 148 -9.24 -4.44 26.01
CA ARG A 148 -8.74 -3.47 27.01
C ARG A 148 -9.31 -2.07 26.83
N ILE A 149 -9.86 -1.75 25.66
CA ILE A 149 -10.31 -0.38 25.32
C ILE A 149 -11.83 -0.27 25.27
N LEU A 150 -12.53 -1.33 24.88
CA LEU A 150 -13.99 -1.33 24.83
C LEU A 150 -14.59 -1.59 26.22
N PRO A 151 -15.51 -0.72 26.69
CA PRO A 151 -16.32 -0.98 27.88
C PRO A 151 -17.09 -2.29 27.76
N GLU A 152 -17.30 -2.99 28.88
CA GLU A 152 -17.96 -4.30 28.91
C GLU A 152 -19.35 -4.31 28.25
N GLY A 153 -20.08 -3.19 28.34
CA GLY A 153 -21.42 -3.04 27.73
C GLY A 153 -21.41 -3.16 26.20
N ILE A 154 -20.39 -2.59 25.53
CA ILE A 154 -20.25 -2.65 24.07
C ILE A 154 -19.70 -4.02 23.63
N ARG A 155 -18.92 -4.66 24.49
CA ARG A 155 -18.40 -6.00 24.23
C ARG A 155 -19.51 -7.06 24.17
N LYS A 156 -20.59 -6.89 24.93
CA LYS A 156 -21.75 -7.79 24.93
C LYS A 156 -22.64 -7.63 23.69
N THR A 157 -22.67 -6.47 23.05
CA THR A 157 -23.47 -6.22 21.84
C THR A 157 -22.76 -6.64 20.54
N LEU A 158 -21.44 -6.81 20.57
CA LEU A 158 -20.62 -7.21 19.41
C LEU A 158 -20.23 -8.70 19.40
N ALA A 159 -20.56 -9.45 20.46
CA ALA A 159 -20.31 -10.89 20.58
C ALA A 159 -21.50 -11.69 20.07
#